data_AF-A0A382LYU1-F1
#
_entry.id   AF-A0A382LYU1-F1
#
_cell.length_a   1.000
_cell.length_b   1.000
_cell.length_c   1.000
_cell.angle_alpha   90.00
_cell.angle_beta   90.00
_cell.angle_gamma   90.00
#
_symmetry.space_group_name_H-M   'P 1'
#
loop_
_entity.id
_entity.type
_entity.pdbx_description
1 polymer ?
#
loop_
_entity_poly.entity_id
_entity_poly.type
_entity_poly.pdbx_seq_one_letter_code
_entity_poly.pdbx_strand_id
1 'polypeptide(L)'
;VKLPELETTTINRKRFYVTPQKNYYPSITTVLSIRKKEGLMEWRKRVGDKVANYVAAKAAARGTKVHHMCEDYLNNVSLDYPEKWKKHEKDFLPLCL
;
A
#
# COMPACT_ATOMS: atom_id res chain seq x y z
N VAL A 1 13.90 -7.57 -21.75
CA VAL A 1 12.50 -8.06 -21.96
C VAL A 1 11.56 -6.93 -21.57
N LYS A 2 10.64 -6.51 -22.46
CA LYS A 2 9.64 -5.49 -22.14
C LYS A 2 8.33 -6.20 -21.81
N LEU A 3 7.95 -6.18 -20.54
CA LEU A 3 6.68 -6.76 -20.10
C LEU A 3 5.53 -5.80 -20.42
N PRO A 4 4.35 -6.30 -20.81
CA PRO A 4 3.19 -5.45 -21.03
C PRO A 4 2.73 -4.81 -19.71
N GLU A 5 2.20 -3.59 -19.80
CA GLU A 5 1.64 -2.90 -18.65
C GLU A 5 0.35 -3.58 -18.20
N LEU A 6 0.21 -3.75 -16.88
CA LEU A 6 -0.93 -4.46 -16.30
C LEU A 6 -2.04 -3.47 -15.95
N GLU A 7 -3.08 -3.46 -16.76
CA GLU A 7 -4.25 -2.62 -16.54
C GLU A 7 -5.07 -3.07 -15.31
N THR A 8 -5.61 -2.11 -14.57
CA THR A 8 -6.49 -2.36 -13.44
C THR A 8 -7.78 -1.55 -13.53
N THR A 9 -8.87 -2.12 -13.02
CA THR A 9 -10.15 -1.43 -12.89
C THR A 9 -10.72 -1.60 -11.49
N THR A 10 -11.64 -0.71 -11.12
CA THR A 10 -12.36 -0.79 -9.83
C THR A 10 -13.79 -1.21 -10.08
N ILE A 11 -14.18 -2.36 -9.55
CA ILE A 11 -15.55 -2.88 -9.59
C ILE A 11 -16.01 -3.04 -8.14
N ASN A 12 -17.14 -2.45 -7.77
CA ASN A 12 -17.68 -2.51 -6.40
C ASN A 12 -16.67 -2.13 -5.31
N ARG A 13 -15.91 -1.05 -5.52
CA ARG A 13 -14.84 -0.55 -4.63
C ARG A 13 -13.70 -1.55 -4.37
N LYS A 14 -13.56 -2.57 -5.20
CA LYS A 14 -12.50 -3.59 -5.16
C LYS A 14 -11.66 -3.51 -6.43
N ARG A 15 -10.36 -3.77 -6.31
CA ARG A 15 -9.42 -3.72 -7.44
C ARG A 15 -9.44 -5.04 -8.21
N PHE A 16 -9.52 -4.95 -9.53
CA PHE A 16 -9.41 -6.06 -10.46
C PHE A 16 -8.31 -5.79 -11.50
N TYR A 17 -7.67 -6.85 -11.95
CA TYR A 17 -6.76 -6.86 -13.09
C TYR A 17 -7.54 -7.14 -14.37
N VAL A 18 -7.24 -6.40 -15.43
CA VAL A 18 -7.81 -6.59 -16.76
C VAL A 18 -6.83 -7.44 -17.58
N THR A 19 -7.30 -8.55 -18.10
CA THR A 19 -6.49 -9.40 -18.99
C THR A 19 -6.59 -8.93 -20.44
N PRO A 20 -5.63 -9.28 -21.31
CA PRO A 20 -5.70 -8.97 -22.74
C PRO A 20 -6.98 -9.49 -23.42
N GLN A 21 -7.60 -10.56 -22.89
CA GLN A 21 -8.85 -11.14 -23.37
C GLN A 21 -10.10 -10.49 -22.73
N LYS A 22 -9.96 -9.35 -22.04
CA LYS A 22 -11.02 -8.61 -21.35
C LYS A 22 -11.73 -9.37 -20.21
N ASN A 23 -11.07 -10.37 -19.63
CA ASN A 23 -11.51 -10.98 -18.36
C ASN A 23 -11.00 -10.17 -17.17
N TYR A 24 -11.74 -10.24 -16.05
CA TYR A 24 -11.43 -9.51 -14.81
C TYR A 24 -11.07 -10.48 -13.68
N TYR A 25 -9.91 -10.28 -13.05
CA TYR A 25 -9.47 -11.08 -11.91
C TYR A 25 -9.29 -10.21 -10.67
N PRO A 26 -9.84 -10.59 -9.51
CA PRO A 26 -9.70 -9.80 -8.30
C PRO A 26 -8.23 -9.73 -7.88
N SER A 27 -7.82 -8.59 -7.31
CA SER A 27 -6.50 -8.49 -6.69
C SER A 27 -6.35 -9.48 -5.54
N ILE A 28 -5.11 -9.89 -5.23
CA ILE A 28 -4.86 -10.77 -4.09
C ILE A 28 -5.41 -10.17 -2.78
N THR A 29 -5.28 -8.86 -2.61
CA THR A 29 -5.85 -8.12 -1.47
C THR A 29 -7.38 -8.22 -1.43
N THR A 30 -8.05 -8.20 -2.58
CA THR A 30 -9.49 -8.40 -2.68
C THR A 30 -9.89 -9.81 -2.25
N VAL A 31 -9.18 -10.84 -2.73
CA VAL A 31 -9.41 -12.24 -2.34
C VAL A 31 -9.19 -12.45 -0.85
N LEU A 32 -8.16 -11.84 -0.26
CA LEU A 32 -7.86 -11.98 1.16
C LEU A 32 -8.83 -11.18 2.05
N SER A 33 -9.41 -10.08 1.55
CA SER A 33 -10.27 -9.17 2.32
C SER A 33 -11.56 -9.80 2.87
N ILE A 34 -11.95 -10.99 2.40
CA ILE A 34 -13.14 -11.70 2.87
C ILE A 34 -12.87 -12.59 4.09
N ARG A 35 -11.60 -12.84 4.42
CA ARG A 35 -11.21 -13.79 5.47
C ARG A 35 -11.04 -13.10 6.82
N LYS A 36 -11.38 -13.82 7.89
CA LYS A 36 -11.06 -13.61 9.32
C LYS A 36 -10.85 -12.15 9.74
N LYS A 37 -11.93 -11.48 10.17
CA LYS A 37 -11.89 -10.08 10.67
C LYS A 37 -12.17 -9.96 12.15
N GLU A 38 -12.44 -11.06 12.84
CA GLU A 38 -12.99 -11.08 14.19
C GLU A 38 -12.03 -10.37 15.15
N GLY A 39 -10.74 -10.75 15.15
CA GLY A 39 -9.73 -10.11 15.99
C GLY A 39 -9.54 -8.61 15.71
N LEU A 40 -9.63 -8.20 14.44
CA LEU A 40 -9.55 -6.78 14.08
C LEU A 40 -10.79 -6.03 14.58
N MET A 41 -11.98 -6.61 14.43
CA MET A 41 -13.23 -6.00 14.90
C MET A 41 -13.27 -5.86 16.42
N GLU A 42 -12.80 -6.88 17.16
CA GLU A 42 -12.70 -6.81 18.62
C GLU A 42 -11.67 -5.77 19.08
N TRP A 43 -10.53 -5.67 18.40
CA TRP A 43 -9.57 -4.59 18.65
C TRP A 43 -10.20 -3.22 18.39
N ARG A 44 -10.92 -3.04 17.28
CA ARG A 44 -11.60 -1.77 16.94
C ARG A 44 -12.63 -1.38 18.00
N LYS A 45 -13.45 -2.33 18.46
CA LYS A 45 -14.41 -2.10 19.57
C LYS A 45 -13.69 -1.67 20.84
N ARG A 46 -12.56 -2.30 21.17
CA ARG A 46 -11.78 -2.00 22.37
C ARG A 46 -11.17 -0.60 22.38
N VAL A 47 -10.64 -0.12 21.26
CA VAL A 47 -9.98 1.20 21.17
C VAL A 47 -10.91 2.33 20.73
N GLY A 48 -12.08 2.00 20.18
CA GLY A 48 -13.05 2.95 19.61
C GLY A 48 -12.70 3.39 18.19
N ASP A 49 -13.73 3.73 17.41
CA ASP A 49 -13.58 3.98 15.97
C ASP A 49 -12.65 5.15 15.62
N LYS A 50 -12.65 6.23 16.41
CA LYS A 50 -11.76 7.38 16.18
C LYS A 50 -10.29 6.97 16.25
N VAL A 51 -9.92 6.25 17.31
CA VAL A 51 -8.54 5.77 17.51
C VAL A 51 -8.20 4.72 16.46
N ALA A 52 -9.09 3.77 16.21
CA ALA A 52 -8.88 2.74 15.21
C ALA A 52 -8.64 3.32 13.80
N ASN A 53 -9.42 4.34 13.41
CA ASN A 53 -9.25 5.02 12.12
C ASN A 53 -7.94 5.80 12.05
N TYR A 54 -7.59 6.53 13.11
CA TYR A 54 -6.31 7.24 13.18
C TYR A 54 -5.12 6.30 13.04
N VAL A 55 -5.10 5.20 13.81
CA VAL A 55 -4.02 4.20 13.78
C VAL A 55 -3.94 3.55 12.41
N ALA A 56 -5.07 3.12 11.84
CA ALA A 56 -5.10 2.47 10.52
C ALA A 56 -4.60 3.41 9.41
N ALA A 57 -5.03 4.68 9.42
CA ALA A 57 -4.59 5.66 8.44
C ALA A 57 -3.09 5.96 8.56
N LYS A 58 -2.58 6.16 9.79
CA LYS A 58 -1.15 6.41 10.04
C LYS A 58 -0.30 5.20 9.63
N ALA A 59 -0.76 3.98 9.92
CA ALA A 59 -0.09 2.75 9.52
C ALA A 59 -0.04 2.59 7.99
N ALA A 60 -1.16 2.83 7.29
CA ALA A 60 -1.21 2.78 5.83
C ALA A 60 -0.27 3.80 5.18
N ALA A 61 -0.30 5.05 5.64
CA ALA A 61 0.57 6.11 5.11
C ALA A 61 2.06 5.79 5.31
N ARG A 62 2.44 5.27 6.49
CA ARG A 62 3.81 4.81 6.77
C ARG A 62 4.21 3.64 5.87
N GLY A 63 3.33 2.66 5.71
CA GLY A 63 3.55 1.52 4.82
C GLY A 63 3.84 1.96 3.38
N THR A 64 3.04 2.88 2.84
CA THR A 64 3.26 3.44 1.49
C THR A 64 4.62 4.10 1.35
N LYS A 65 5.01 4.92 2.33
CA LYS A 65 6.32 5.59 2.34
C LYS A 65 7.47 4.59 2.33
N VAL A 66 7.39 3.55 3.16
CA VAL A 66 8.43 2.50 3.21
C VAL A 66 8.54 1.74 1.88
N HIS A 67 7.42 1.33 1.28
CA HIS A 67 7.47 0.64 -0.01
C HIS A 67 8.06 1.53 -1.12
N HIS A 68 7.71 2.82 -1.14
CA HIS A 68 8.27 3.77 -2.10
C HIS A 68 9.77 4.01 -1.89
N MET A 69 10.24 4.07 -0.63
CA MET A 69 11.68 4.12 -0.34
C MET A 69 12.41 2.88 -0.86
N CYS A 70 11.85 1.69 -0.65
CA CYS A 70 12.43 0.45 -1.17
C CYS A 70 12.46 0.44 -2.71
N GLU A 71 11.38 0.86 -3.36
CA GLU A 71 11.30 0.97 -4.82
C GLU A 71 12.35 1.93 -5.38
N ASP A 72 12.43 3.15 -4.83
CA ASP A 72 13.41 4.15 -5.25
C ASP A 72 14.86 3.66 -5.01
N TYR A 73 15.11 2.94 -3.91
CA TYR A 73 16.43 2.35 -3.64
C TYR A 73 16.81 1.31 -4.72
N LEU A 74 15.90 0.40 -5.05
CA LEU A 74 16.11 -0.62 -6.08
C LEU A 74 16.29 -0.02 -7.48
N ASN A 75 15.71 1.16 -7.72
CA ASN A 75 15.87 1.92 -8.96
C ASN A 75 17.09 2.87 -8.95
N ASN A 76 18.05 2.70 -8.02
CA ASN A 76 19.27 3.51 -7.88
C ASN A 76 19.01 5.03 -7.72
N VAL A 77 17.81 5.43 -7.30
CA VAL A 77 17.46 6.85 -7.13
C VAL A 77 18.35 7.54 -6.11
N SER A 78 18.87 6.80 -5.13
CA SER A 78 19.85 7.31 -4.15
C SER A 78 21.17 7.75 -4.78
N LEU A 79 21.58 7.13 -5.90
CA LEU A 79 22.81 7.42 -6.63
C LEU A 79 22.55 8.45 -7.73
N ASP A 80 21.50 8.22 -8.53
CA ASP A 80 21.22 8.99 -9.73
C ASP A 80 20.53 10.33 -9.40
N TYR A 81 19.77 10.38 -8.29
CA TYR A 81 18.96 11.54 -7.89
C TYR A 81 19.01 11.77 -6.36
N PRO A 82 20.18 12.11 -5.79
CA PRO A 82 20.37 12.23 -4.33
C PRO A 82 19.43 13.24 -3.67
N GLU A 83 19.07 14.34 -4.35
CA GLU A 83 18.11 15.33 -3.83
C GLU A 83 16.67 14.78 -3.76
N LYS A 84 16.29 13.88 -4.68
CA LYS A 84 15.01 13.17 -4.60
C LYS A 84 15.04 12.19 -3.43
N TRP A 85 16.15 11.46 -3.28
CA TRP A 85 16.34 10.50 -2.19
C TRP A 85 16.28 11.15 -0.81
N LYS A 86 16.91 12.31 -0.63
CA LYS A 86 16.91 13.07 0.62
C LYS A 86 15.50 13.40 1.13
N LYS A 87 14.51 13.52 0.24
CA LYS A 87 13.11 13.75 0.63
C LYS A 87 12.51 12.60 1.44
N HIS A 88 13.08 11.39 1.36
CA HIS A 88 12.66 10.24 2.16
C HIS A 88 13.10 10.32 3.62
N GLU A 89 14.12 11.12 3.96
CA GLU A 89 14.65 11.22 5.33
C GLU A 89 13.56 11.64 6.34
N LYS A 90 12.70 12.59 5.96
CA LYS A 90 11.56 13.06 6.78
C LYS A 90 10.52 11.97 7.07
N ASP A 91 10.53 10.90 6.26
CA ASP A 91 9.57 9.81 6.29
C ASP A 91 10.18 8.54 6.93
N PHE A 92 11.47 8.59 7.28
CA PHE A 92 12.18 7.51 7.95
C PHE A 92 11.72 7.36 9.41
N LEU A 93 11.43 6.14 9.86
CA LEU A 93 10.81 5.84 11.15
C LEU A 93 11.49 6.52 12.36
N PRO A 94 12.83 6.46 12.50
CA PRO A 94 13.57 7.19 13.54
C PRO A 94 13.42 8.72 13.52
N LEU A 95 13.03 9.31 12.40
CA LEU A 95 12.93 10.76 12.20
C LEU A 95 11.48 11.27 12.10
N CYS A 96 10.49 10.39 12.17
CA CYS A 96 9.06 10.72 12.02
C CYS A 96 8.16 10.25 13.19
N LEU A 97 8.75 10.18 14.40
CA LEU A 97 8.04 9.92 15.66
C LEU A 97 7.29 11.14 16.17
#